data_AF-A0A8T6BRV6-F1
#
_entry.id   AF-A0A8T6BRV6-F1
#
_cell.length_a   1.000
_cell.length_b   1.000
_cell.length_c   1.000
_cell.angle_alpha   90.00
_cell.angle_beta   90.00
_cell.angle_gamma   90.00
#
_symmetry.space_group_name_H-M   'P 1'
#
loop_
_entity.id
_entity.type
_entity.pdbx_description
1 polymer ?
#
loop_
_entity_poly.entity_id
_entity_poly.type
_entity_poly.pdbx_seq_one_letter_code
_entity_poly.pdbx_strand_id
1 'polypeptide(L)' 'NPGIHFDVDLEAQEVKAGEKTYRFTIDAFRRHCMMNGLDSIGLTLQHDDAIAAYEAKQPAFMN' A
#
# COMPACT_ATOMS: atom_id res chain seq x y z
N ASN A 1 -12.57 -27.93 7.00
CA ASN A 1 -13.70 -27.02 7.27
C ASN A 1 -13.85 -26.02 6.13
N PRO A 2 -14.48 -26.43 5.01
CA PRO A 2 -14.91 -25.47 3.99
C PRO A 2 -16.05 -24.61 4.55
N GLY A 3 -15.94 -23.28 4.44
CA GLY A 3 -16.99 -22.33 4.85
C GLY A 3 -16.71 -21.44 6.07
N ILE A 4 -15.51 -21.46 6.65
CA ILE A 4 -15.16 -20.47 7.69
C ILE A 4 -14.85 -19.12 7.02
N HIS A 5 -15.57 -18.07 7.44
CA HIS A 5 -15.31 -16.69 7.07
C HIS A 5 -14.26 -16.08 8.01
N PHE A 6 -13.36 -15.28 7.44
CA PHE A 6 -12.37 -14.52 8.20
C PHE A 6 -12.50 -13.05 7.84
N ASP A 7 -12.61 -12.20 8.85
CA ASP A 7 -12.57 -10.75 8.68
C ASP A 7 -11.19 -10.25 9.09
N VAL A 8 -10.50 -9.57 8.19
CA VAL A 8 -9.15 -9.04 8.42
C VAL A 8 -9.25 -7.52 8.50
N ASP A 9 -8.94 -6.96 9.67
CA ASP A 9 -8.85 -5.53 9.91
C ASP A 9 -7.37 -5.12 9.93
N LEU A 10 -6.94 -4.47 8.87
CA LEU A 10 -5.56 -4.00 8.71
C LEU A 10 -5.27 -2.72 9.52
N GLU A 11 -6.30 -1.94 9.83
CA GLU A 11 -6.15 -0.73 10.64
C GLU A 11 -5.86 -1.08 12.09
N ALA A 12 -6.66 -2.00 12.65
CA ALA A 12 -6.50 -2.55 14.00
C ALA A 12 -5.42 -3.65 14.09
N GLN A 13 -4.96 -4.18 12.95
CA GLN A 13 -4.06 -5.34 12.85
C GLN A 13 -4.62 -6.58 13.56
N GLU A 14 -5.88 -6.89 13.27
CA GLU A 14 -6.63 -7.99 13.87
C GLU A 14 -7.30 -8.87 12.81
N VAL A 15 -7.36 -10.18 13.08
CA VAL A 15 -8.12 -11.16 12.29
C VAL A 15 -9.21 -11.74 13.17
N LYS A 16 -10.45 -11.68 12.70
CA LYS A 16 -11.62 -12.27 13.36
C LYS A 16 -11.99 -13.57 12.65
N ALA A 17 -12.12 -14.64 13.41
CA ALA A 17 -12.51 -15.97 12.95
C ALA A 17 -13.66 -16.47 13.83
N GLY A 18 -14.89 -16.14 13.45
CA GLY A 18 -16.05 -16.31 14.32
C GLY A 18 -15.91 -15.46 15.59
N GLU A 19 -15.97 -16.10 16.76
CA GLU A 19 -15.86 -15.42 18.06
C GLU A 19 -14.41 -15.17 18.51
N LYS A 20 -13.41 -15.63 17.74
CA LYS A 20 -11.99 -15.48 18.09
C LYS A 20 -11.38 -14.29 17.38
N THR A 21 -10.55 -13.55 18.10
CA THR A 21 -9.77 -12.43 17.56
C THR A 21 -8.29 -12.70 17.76
N TYR A 22 -7.51 -12.49 16.70
CA TYR A 22 -6.07 -12.69 16.67
C TYR A 22 -5.38 -11.41 16.25
N ARG A 23 -4.39 -10.94 17.02
CA ARG A 23 -3.55 -9.83 16.60
C ARG A 23 -2.40 -10.30 15.74
N PHE A 24 -2.04 -9.47 14.78
CA PHE A 24 -0.84 -9.62 13.99
C PHE A 24 -0.04 -8.32 13.99
N THR A 25 1.18 -8.39 13.48
CA THR A 25 2.04 -7.23 13.27
C THR A 25 2.50 -7.23 11.82
N ILE A 26 2.48 -6.07 11.20
CA ILE A 26 3.01 -5.85 9.86
C ILE A 26 3.92 -4.62 9.88
N ASP A 27 4.92 -4.63 9.01
CA ASP A 27 5.76 -3.46 8.78
C ASP A 27 4.92 -2.22 8.38
N ALA A 28 5.27 -1.06 8.92
CA ALA A 28 4.49 0.17 8.78
C ALA A 28 4.39 0.62 7.31
N PHE A 29 5.47 0.44 6.54
CA PHE A 29 5.47 0.77 5.12
C PHE A 29 4.54 -0.17 4.34
N ARG A 30 4.62 -1.48 4.57
CA ARG A 30 3.69 -2.44 3.95
C ARG A 30 2.23 -2.18 4.32
N ARG A 31 1.95 -1.83 5.58
CA ARG A 31 0.61 -1.41 6.02
C ARG A 31 0.14 -0.18 5.26
N HIS A 32 0.99 0.84 5.15
CA HIS A 32 0.66 2.06 4.40
C HIS A 32 0.35 1.74 2.94
N CYS A 33 1.16 0.90 2.28
CA CYS A 33 0.93 0.50 0.91
C CYS A 33 -0.42 -0.22 0.73
N MET A 34 -0.71 -1.21 1.58
CA MET A 34 -1.97 -1.96 1.52
C MET A 34 -3.19 -1.08 1.82
N MET A 35 -3.10 -0.16 2.79
CA MET A 35 -4.19 0.76 3.14
C MET A 35 -4.49 1.79 2.04
N ASN A 36 -3.46 2.22 1.30
CA ASN A 36 -3.59 3.25 0.26
C ASN A 36 -3.67 2.64 -1.16
N GLY A 37 -3.69 1.31 -1.28
CA GLY A 37 -3.69 0.63 -2.59
C GLY A 37 -2.41 0.88 -3.41
N LEU A 38 -1.29 1.20 -2.75
CA LEU A 38 -0.03 1.50 -3.42
C LEU A 38 0.67 0.21 -3.84
N ASP A 39 1.03 0.15 -5.11
CA ASP A 39 1.98 -0.81 -5.66
C ASP A 39 3.34 -0.13 -5.93
N SER A 40 4.28 -0.86 -6.55
CA SER A 40 5.61 -0.33 -6.91
C SER A 40 5.55 0.92 -7.79
N ILE A 41 4.52 1.02 -8.66
CA ILE A 41 4.30 2.16 -9.55
C ILE A 41 3.71 3.32 -8.75
N GLY A 42 2.70 3.06 -7.91
CA GLY A 42 2.10 4.04 -7.00
C GLY A 42 3.12 4.64 -6.04
N LEU A 43 4.09 3.86 -5.57
CA LEU A 43 5.23 4.35 -4.78
C LEU A 43 6.15 5.28 -5.57
N THR A 44 6.37 4.98 -6.85
CA THR A 44 7.18 5.84 -7.73
C THR A 44 6.43 7.15 -8.02
N LEU A 45 5.12 7.08 -8.24
CA LEU A 45 4.24 8.21 -8.47
C LEU A 45 4.02 9.08 -7.23
N GLN A 46 4.38 8.64 -6.01
CA GLN A 46 4.44 9.57 -4.86
C GLN A 46 5.48 10.68 -5.05
N HIS A 47 6.40 10.52 -6.01
CA HIS A 47 7.37 11.52 -6.39
C HIS A 47 6.98 12.28 -7.67
N ASP A 48 5.69 12.35 -8.00
CA ASP A 48 5.18 13.01 -9.23
C ASP A 48 5.76 14.43 -9.42
N ASP A 49 5.80 15.23 -8.36
CA ASP A 49 6.39 16.58 -8.40
C ASP A 49 7.89 16.57 -8.75
N ALA A 50 8.63 15.58 -8.25
CA ALA A 50 10.06 15.43 -8.55
C ALA A 50 10.29 14.89 -9.96
N ILE A 51 9.39 14.01 -10.45
CA ILE A 51 9.37 13.53 -11.83
C ILE A 51 9.10 14.72 -12.76
N ALA A 52 8.05 15.50 -12.52
CA ALA A 52 7.71 16.69 -13.29
C ALA A 52 8.84 17.72 -13.29
N ALA A 53 9.49 17.95 -12.15
CA ALA A 53 10.64 18.86 -12.05
C ALA A 53 11.89 18.35 -12.79
N TYR A 54 12.06 17.03 -12.92
CA TYR A 54 13.12 16.43 -13.72
C TYR A 54 12.80 16.52 -15.22
N GLU A 55 11.57 16.18 -15.62
CA GLU A 55 11.09 16.27 -17.01
C GLU A 55 11.15 17.71 -17.53
N ALA A 56 10.77 18.70 -16.71
CA ALA A 56 10.88 20.12 -17.06
C ALA A 56 12.32 20.59 -17.31
N LYS A 57 13.32 19.84 -16.83
CA LYS A 57 14.75 20.13 -17.06
C LYS A 57 15.33 19.34 -18.23
N GLN A 58 14.56 18.45 -18.87
CA GLN A 58 15.06 17.74 -20.04
C GLN A 58 15.30 18.72 -21.20
N PRO A 59 16.48 18.66 -21.82
CA PRO A 59 16.79 19.54 -22.94
C PRO A 59 15.93 19.19 -24.15
N ALA A 60 15.55 20.22 -24.92
CA ALA A 60 14.57 20.14 -26.01
C ALA A 60 14.88 19.14 -27.14
N PHE A 61 16.09 18.56 -27.18
CA PHE A 61 16.48 17.55 -28.16
C PHE A 61 16.10 16.11 -27.76
N MET A 62 15.56 15.90 -26.57
CA MET A 62 15.08 14.58 -26.08
C MET A 62 13.59 14.32 -26.35
N ASN A 63 12.85 15.30 -26.90
CA ASN A 63 11.45 15.20 -27.30
C ASN A 63 11.28 15.00 -28.81
#